data_AF-A0A5M6D5W7-F1
#
_entry.id   AF-A0A5M6D5W7-F1
#
_cell.length_a   1.000
_cell.length_b   1.000
_cell.length_c   1.000
_cell.angle_alpha   90.00
_cell.angle_beta   90.00
_cell.angle_gamma   90.00
#
_symmetry.space_group_name_H-M   'P 1'
#
loop_
_entity.id
_entity.type
_entity.pdbx_description
1 polymer ?
#
loop_
_entity_poly.entity_id
_entity_poly.type
_entity_poly.pdbx_seq_one_letter_code
_entity_poly.pdbx_strand_id
1 'polypeptide(L)' 'MHYVTTGLAVIALLAIVIFAVQNLAGVEVTFLVWSATISKCIVIIGAYVLGMITGWGLVGLFRKSLQK' A
#
# COMPACT_ATOMS: atom_id res chain seq x y z
N MET A 1 -6.81 18.61 -25.86
CA MET A 1 -6.02 18.00 -24.76
C MET A 1 -6.85 17.77 -23.49
N HIS A 2 -7.73 18.69 -23.08
CA HIS A 2 -8.48 18.55 -21.81
C HIS A 2 -9.45 17.35 -21.79
N TYR A 3 -10.15 17.07 -22.90
CA TYR A 3 -11.05 15.91 -23.01
C TYR A 3 -10.34 14.57 -22.83
N VAL A 4 -9.09 14.45 -23.29
CA VAL A 4 -8.28 13.23 -23.13
C VAL A 4 -7.86 13.06 -21.67
N THR A 5 -7.46 14.16 -21.00
CA THR A 5 -7.13 14.11 -19.57
C THR A 5 -8.34 13.78 -18.71
N THR A 6 -9.51 14.32 -19.04
CA THR A 6 -10.76 14.01 -18.32
C THR A 6 -11.18 12.56 -18.54
N GLY A 7 -11.07 12.05 -19.77
CA GLY A 7 -11.35 10.64 -20.08
C GLY A 7 -10.44 9.69 -19.29
N LEU A 8 -9.13 9.95 -19.28
CA LEU A 8 -8.16 9.17 -18.49
C LEU A 8 -8.46 9.22 -16.99
N ALA A 9 -8.80 10.40 -16.46
CA ALA A 9 -9.14 10.55 -15.05
C ALA A 9 -10.39 9.74 -14.66
N VAL A 10 -11.42 9.72 -15.52
CA VAL A 10 -12.64 8.91 -15.30
C VAL A 10 -12.32 7.42 -15.33
N ILE A 11 -11.50 6.97 -16.29
CA ILE A 11 -11.07 5.57 -16.38
C ILE A 11 -10.29 5.15 -15.13
N ALA A 12 -9.35 6.00 -14.68
CA ALA A 12 -8.58 5.76 -13.47
C ALA A 12 -9.47 5.68 -12.22
N LEU A 13 -10.44 6.60 -12.10
CA LEU A 13 -11.42 6.60 -11.02
C LEU A 13 -12.23 5.29 -11.01
N LEU A 14 -12.73 4.86 -12.17
CA LEU A 14 -13.47 3.60 -12.31
C LEU A 14 -12.62 2.40 -11.89
N ALA A 15 -11.35 2.35 -12.31
CA ALA A 15 -10.43 1.28 -11.92
C ALA A 15 -10.23 1.23 -10.40
N ILE A 16 -10.08 2.39 -9.74
CA ILE A 16 -9.96 2.48 -8.28
C ILE A 16 -11.23 1.96 -7.59
N VAL A 17 -12.41 2.35 -8.07
CA VAL A 17 -13.70 1.90 -7.49
C VAL A 17 -13.87 0.40 -7.64
N ILE A 18 -13.61 -0.17 -8.83
CA ILE A 18 -13.69 -1.61 -9.08
C ILE A 18 -12.69 -2.36 -8.17
N PHE A 19 -11.45 -1.89 -8.09
CA PHE A 19 -10.44 -2.45 -7.20
C PHE A 19 -10.90 -2.43 -5.75
N ALA A 20 -11.47 -1.31 -5.28
CA ALA A 20 -11.99 -1.21 -3.92
C ALA A 20 -13.10 -2.24 -3.68
N VAL A 21 -14.12 -2.29 -4.55
CA VAL A 21 -15.27 -3.22 -4.43
C VAL A 21 -14.84 -4.68 -4.45
N GLN A 22 -13.92 -5.06 -5.32
CA GLN A 22 -13.40 -6.43 -5.39
C GLN A 22 -12.53 -6.80 -4.18
N ASN A 23 -11.90 -5.81 -3.54
CA ASN A 23 -11.02 -5.99 -2.38
C ASN A 23 -11.67 -5.59 -1.04
N LEU A 24 -12.99 -5.38 -1.02
CA LEU A 24 -13.77 -5.15 0.19
C LEU A 24 -13.80 -6.40 1.09
N ALA A 25 -13.65 -7.59 0.51
CA ALA A 25 -13.55 -8.84 1.27
C ALA A 25 -12.37 -8.76 2.26
N GLY A 26 -12.69 -8.92 3.54
CA GLY A 26 -11.69 -8.96 4.61
C GLY A 26 -10.74 -10.12 4.40
N VAL A 27 -9.45 -9.88 4.64
CA VAL A 27 -8.44 -10.91 4.75
C VAL A 27 -8.11 -11.09 6.23
N GLU A 28 -8.01 -12.34 6.67
CA GLU A 28 -7.50 -12.63 8.00
C GLU A 28 -5.99 -12.47 8.00
N VAL A 29 -5.50 -11.60 8.87
CA VAL A 29 -4.07 -11.39 9.11
C VAL A 29 -3.75 -12.03 10.44
N THR A 30 -2.83 -13.00 10.43
CA THR A 30 -2.33 -13.67 11.64
C THR A 30 -0.89 -13.25 11.88
N PHE A 31 -0.60 -12.81 13.10
CA PHE A 31 0.74 -12.45 13.55
C PHE A 31 0.99 -12.97 14.97
N LEU A 32 1.94 -13.91 15.08
CA LEU A 32 2.27 -14.61 16.33
C LEU A 32 1.02 -15.25 16.96
N VAL A 33 0.50 -14.68 18.06
CA VAL A 33 -0.65 -15.19 18.82
C VAL A 33 -1.94 -14.39 18.57
N TRP A 34 -1.89 -13.42 17.65
CA TRP A 34 -3.01 -12.54 17.34
C TRP A 34 -3.50 -12.75 15.91
N SER A 35 -4.80 -12.66 15.70
CA SER A 35 -5.41 -12.56 14.38
C SER A 35 -6.45 -11.46 14.32
N ALA A 36 -6.61 -10.86 13.15
CA ALA A 36 -7.68 -9.92 12.87
C ALA A 36 -8.09 -9.96 11.40
N THR A 37 -9.39 -9.78 11.16
CA THR A 37 -9.93 -9.62 9.82
C THR A 37 -9.96 -8.15 9.46
N ILE A 38 -9.19 -7.77 8.44
CA ILE A 38 -9.06 -6.39 7.98
C ILE A 38 -9.24 -6.36 6.46
N SER A 39 -9.74 -5.26 5.88
CA SER A 39 -9.79 -5.10 4.42
C SER A 39 -8.39 -5.21 3.80
N LYS A 40 -8.28 -5.93 2.68
CA LYS A 40 -7.03 -6.10 1.90
C LYS A 40 -6.37 -4.76 1.57
N CYS A 41 -7.17 -3.72 1.30
CA CYS A 41 -6.66 -2.38 1.00
C CYS A 41 -5.81 -1.82 2.15
N ILE A 42 -6.27 -1.98 3.39
CA ILE A 42 -5.56 -1.50 4.58
C ILE A 42 -4.25 -2.29 4.76
N VAL A 43 -4.29 -3.60 4.54
CA VAL A 43 -3.10 -4.46 4.63
C VAL A 43 -2.04 -4.05 3.61
N ILE A 44 -2.43 -3.82 2.35
CA ILE A 44 -1.51 -3.42 1.28
C ILE A 44 -0.89 -2.05 1.57
N ILE A 45 -1.72 -1.05 1.90
CA ILE A 45 -1.24 0.31 2.18
C ILE A 45 -0.35 0.31 3.42
N GLY A 46 -0.79 -0.36 4.49
CA GLY A 46 -0.04 -0.47 5.74
C GLY A 46 1.33 -1.13 5.52
N ALA A 47 1.37 -2.27 4.82
CA ALA A 47 2.61 -2.96 4.50
C ALA A 47 3.55 -2.10 3.65
N TYR A 48 3.02 -1.38 2.66
CA TYR A 48 3.82 -0.48 1.82
C TYR A 48 4.45 0.66 2.64
N VAL A 49 3.66 1.33 3.49
CA VAL A 49 4.15 2.42 4.35
C VAL A 49 5.19 1.91 5.35
N LEU A 50 4.93 0.78 6.01
CA LEU A 50 5.90 0.15 6.90
C LEU A 50 7.19 -0.23 6.17
N GLY A 51 7.07 -0.76 4.94
CA GLY A 51 8.22 -1.07 4.09
C GLY A 51 9.04 0.16 3.73
N MET A 52 8.40 1.29 3.40
CA MET A 52 9.12 2.55 3.16
C MET A 52 9.85 3.05 4.40
N ILE A 53 9.20 3.03 5.56
CA ILE A 53 9.80 3.49 6.83
C ILE A 53 10.99 2.60 7.22
N THR A 54 10.80 1.28 7.20
CA THR A 54 11.84 0.33 7.57
C THR A 54 12.99 0.31 6.57
N GLY A 55 12.69 0.35 5.27
CA GLY A 55 13.67 0.40 4.19
C GLY A 55 14.52 1.67 4.23
N TRP A 56 13.90 2.85 4.41
CA TRP A 56 14.65 4.10 4.54
C TRP A 56 15.52 4.10 5.80
N GLY A 57 14.97 3.63 6.93
CA GLY A 57 15.72 3.48 8.18
C GLY A 57 16.94 2.56 8.01
N LEU A 58 16.76 1.39 7.40
CA LEU A 58 17.84 0.43 7.10
C LEU A 58 18.93 1.06 6.23
N VAL A 59 18.56 1.73 5.14
CA VAL A 59 19.54 2.41 4.26
C VAL A 59 20.30 3.49 5.02
N GLY A 60 19.63 4.26 5.90
CA GLY A 60 20.28 5.26 6.74
C GLY A 60 21.29 4.65 7.71
N LEU A 61 20.92 3.57 8.38
CA LEU A 61 21.82 2.83 9.29
C LEU A 61 23.00 2.21 8.55
N PHE A 62 22.75 1.60 7.39
CA PHE A 62 23.77 0.96 6.57
C PHE A 62 24.81 1.98 6.06
N ARG A 63 24.35 3.15 5.57
CA ARG A 63 25.25 4.25 5.18
C ARG A 63 26.09 4.74 6.35
N LYS A 64 25.50 4.90 7.54
CA LYS A 64 26.21 5.31 8.75
C LYS A 64 27.26 4.28 9.18
N SER A 65 27.02 2.99 8.92
CA SER A 65 27.98 1.92 9.22
C SER A 65 29.18 1.89 8.26
N LEU A 66 29.03 2.36 7.01
CA LEU A 66 30.11 2.39 6.01
C LEU A 66 30.98 3.65 6.09
N GLN A 67 30.50 4.69 6.77
CA GLN A 67 31.25 5.94 7.00
C GLN A 67 32.08 5.91 8.29
N LYS A 68 31.99 4.81 9.06
CA LYS A 68 32.90 4.49 10.16
C LYS A 68 33.91 3.46 9.70
#